data_AF-S8FT80-F1
#
_entry.id   AF-S8FT80-F1
#
_cell.length_a   1.000
_cell.length_b   1.000
_cell.length_c   1.000
_cell.angle_alpha   90.00
_cell.angle_beta   90.00
_cell.angle_gamma   90.00
#
_symmetry.space_group_name_H-M   'P 1'
#
loop_
_entity.id
_entity.type
_entity.pdbx_description
1 polymer ?
#
loop_
_entity_poly.entity_id
_entity_poly.type
_entity_poly.pdbx_seq_one_letter_code
_entity_poly.pdbx_strand_id
1 'polypeptide(L)'
;MNLTPAEQQQKQHCEGELRDALLRADLTDTANVVTLSREYNGLLPWDRAKALEAELEASLPDSAASSAWVILRASKLWDIAMENMEQIREMVTPMGTMYGGRFGVIGLISDAVLTDQRVFRMNGQDWVDTYHKQLSLESTKNGAWLSFSSQAVKQKALERQQLEGWSAVRPAVDITVRGWLMRAFSANRPGGDPRLSLTIYDAALEILNWGRAGPWKSASTQDKGVIFEDYFVRAVRRMRLDAFVSV
;
A
#
# COMPACT_ATOMS: atom_id res chain seq x y z
N MET A 1 34.34 -15.92 4.05
CA MET A 1 34.05 -16.90 2.98
C MET A 1 33.16 -16.22 1.96
N ASN A 2 33.60 -16.15 0.69
CA ASN A 2 32.79 -15.58 -0.39
C ASN A 2 31.91 -16.68 -0.96
N LEU A 3 30.59 -16.45 -0.95
CA LEU A 3 29.61 -17.33 -1.57
C LEU A 3 29.86 -17.39 -3.08
N THR A 4 29.69 -18.55 -3.68
CA THR A 4 29.70 -18.69 -5.13
C THR A 4 28.49 -17.96 -5.74
N PRO A 5 28.55 -17.57 -7.03
CA PRO A 5 27.45 -16.86 -7.68
C PRO A 5 26.12 -17.63 -7.63
N ALA A 6 26.16 -18.97 -7.72
CA ALA A 6 24.99 -19.83 -7.62
C ALA A 6 24.41 -19.84 -6.19
N GLU A 7 25.26 -19.90 -5.16
CA GLU A 7 24.82 -19.82 -3.76
C GLU A 7 24.26 -18.44 -3.41
N GLN A 8 24.79 -17.37 -4.02
CA GLN A 8 24.22 -16.03 -3.90
C GLN A 8 22.83 -15.95 -4.52
N GLN A 9 22.63 -16.52 -5.71
CA GLN A 9 21.31 -16.57 -6.35
C GLN A 9 20.32 -17.41 -5.55
N GLN A 10 20.73 -18.59 -5.07
CA GLN A 10 19.87 -19.46 -4.28
C GLN A 10 19.52 -18.84 -2.92
N LYS A 11 20.46 -18.13 -2.28
CA LYS A 11 20.18 -17.36 -1.07
C LYS A 11 19.19 -16.23 -1.33
N GLN A 12 19.37 -15.45 -2.40
CA GLN A 12 18.44 -14.39 -2.77
C GLN A 12 17.04 -14.92 -3.08
N HIS A 13 16.97 -16.10 -3.72
CA HIS A 13 15.71 -16.77 -4.04
C HIS A 13 15.00 -17.26 -2.77
N CYS A 14 15.68 -18.03 -1.90
CA CYS A 14 15.11 -18.47 -0.62
C CYS A 14 14.70 -17.30 0.28
N GLU A 15 15.51 -16.23 0.32
CA GLU A 15 15.11 -15.04 1.06
C GLU A 15 13.89 -14.37 0.42
N GLY A 16 13.78 -14.34 -0.91
CA GLY A 16 12.59 -13.89 -1.63
C GLY A 16 11.33 -14.68 -1.26
N GLU A 17 11.39 -16.00 -1.33
CA GLU A 17 10.25 -16.87 -1.02
C GLU A 17 9.85 -16.81 0.46
N LEU A 18 10.83 -16.75 1.36
CA LEU A 18 10.57 -16.57 2.79
C LEU A 18 9.93 -15.19 3.07
N ARG A 19 10.34 -14.13 2.36
CA ARG A 19 9.73 -12.80 2.47
C ARG A 19 8.28 -12.82 2.01
N ASP A 20 8.00 -13.46 0.88
CA ASP A 20 6.64 -13.60 0.36
C ASP A 20 5.76 -14.47 1.27
N ALA A 21 6.33 -15.47 1.93
CA ALA A 21 5.64 -16.27 2.93
C ALA A 21 5.31 -15.49 4.22
N LEU A 22 6.24 -14.66 4.71
CA LEU A 22 6.02 -13.83 5.91
C LEU A 22 4.99 -12.72 5.67
N LEU A 23 5.05 -12.06 4.50
CA LEU A 23 4.04 -11.07 4.11
C LEU A 23 2.65 -11.72 4.00
N ARG A 24 2.57 -12.92 3.41
CA ARG A 24 1.34 -13.71 3.37
C ARG A 24 0.81 -13.98 4.76
N ALA A 25 1.63 -14.52 5.65
CA ALA A 25 1.23 -14.84 7.02
C ALA A 25 0.64 -13.62 7.76
N ASP A 26 1.30 -12.45 7.68
CA ASP A 26 0.85 -11.21 8.34
C ASP A 26 -0.49 -10.66 7.80
N LEU A 27 -0.82 -10.96 6.55
CA LEU A 27 -2.04 -10.48 5.87
C LEU A 27 -3.16 -11.54 5.86
N THR A 28 -2.85 -12.81 6.13
CA THR A 28 -3.79 -13.94 6.15
C THR A 28 -4.35 -14.29 7.52
N ASP A 29 -4.14 -13.49 8.57
CA ASP A 29 -4.83 -13.70 9.84
C ASP A 29 -6.34 -13.40 9.69
N THR A 30 -7.02 -14.40 9.13
CA THR A 30 -8.42 -14.35 8.69
C THR A 30 -9.40 -14.61 9.83
N ALA A 31 -8.90 -14.85 11.05
CA ALA A 31 -9.69 -15.20 12.22
C ALA A 31 -10.74 -14.12 12.60
N ASN A 32 -10.63 -12.91 12.04
CA ASN A 32 -11.48 -11.77 12.37
C ASN A 32 -12.03 -11.03 11.14
N VAL A 33 -12.10 -11.71 9.99
CA VAL A 33 -12.82 -11.19 8.82
C VAL A 33 -14.32 -11.16 9.13
N VAL A 34 -14.88 -9.97 9.27
CA VAL A 34 -16.33 -9.80 9.37
C VAL A 34 -16.94 -10.02 8.00
N THR A 35 -17.51 -11.21 7.79
CA THR A 35 -18.33 -11.48 6.60
C THR A 35 -19.63 -10.70 6.73
N LEU A 36 -19.79 -9.65 5.90
CA LEU A 36 -21.02 -8.87 5.87
C LEU A 36 -22.12 -9.69 5.21
N SER A 37 -23.27 -9.82 5.87
CA SER A 37 -24.44 -10.49 5.30
C SER A 37 -24.98 -9.68 4.10
N ARG A 38 -25.74 -10.35 3.21
CA ARG A 38 -26.41 -9.69 2.07
C ARG A 38 -27.35 -8.55 2.50
N GLU A 39 -27.77 -8.53 3.77
CA GLU A 39 -28.65 -7.51 4.33
C GLU A 39 -27.98 -6.14 4.43
N TYR A 40 -26.64 -6.09 4.39
CA TYR A 40 -25.88 -4.85 4.37
C TYR A 40 -25.73 -4.25 2.96
N ASN A 41 -26.18 -4.94 1.91
CA ASN A 41 -26.14 -4.40 0.55
C ASN A 41 -26.96 -3.10 0.45
N GLY A 42 -26.35 -2.02 -0.03
CA GLY A 42 -27.00 -0.71 -0.09
C GLY A 42 -26.90 0.10 1.21
N LEU A 43 -26.37 -0.49 2.28
CA LEU A 43 -26.24 0.15 3.59
C LEU A 43 -24.80 0.52 3.93
N LEU A 44 -23.83 0.11 3.11
CA LEU A 44 -22.41 0.35 3.35
C LEU A 44 -22.07 1.84 3.16
N PRO A 45 -20.99 2.33 3.80
CA PRO A 45 -20.65 3.75 3.74
C PRO A 45 -20.55 4.30 2.31
N TRP A 46 -19.99 3.52 1.38
CA TRP A 46 -19.89 3.90 -0.03
C TRP A 46 -21.23 3.82 -0.78
N ASP A 47 -22.12 2.87 -0.44
CA ASP A 47 -23.46 2.78 -1.01
C ASP A 47 -24.29 4.01 -0.63
N ARG A 48 -24.24 4.39 0.66
CA ARG A 48 -24.93 5.60 1.16
C ARG A 48 -24.38 6.86 0.52
N ALA A 49 -23.07 6.97 0.39
CA ALA A 49 -22.45 8.12 -0.26
C ALA A 49 -22.87 8.22 -1.74
N LYS A 50 -22.93 7.08 -2.45
CA LYS A 50 -23.42 6.99 -3.83
C LYS A 50 -24.88 7.34 -3.98
N ALA A 51 -25.74 6.92 -3.05
CA ALA A 51 -27.15 7.28 -3.05
C ALA A 51 -27.38 8.80 -2.92
N LEU A 52 -26.48 9.53 -2.26
CA LEU A 52 -26.55 10.97 -2.06
C LEU A 52 -25.90 11.79 -3.19
N GLU A 53 -25.19 11.15 -4.13
CA GLU A 53 -24.33 11.85 -5.10
C GLU A 53 -25.08 12.92 -5.90
N ALA A 54 -26.23 12.56 -6.49
CA ALA A 54 -27.03 13.48 -7.29
C ALA A 54 -27.60 14.68 -6.49
N GLU A 55 -28.01 14.44 -5.23
CA GLU A 55 -28.50 15.51 -4.34
C GLU A 55 -27.37 16.47 -3.96
N LEU A 56 -26.17 15.92 -3.67
CA LEU A 56 -25.00 16.71 -3.37
C LEU A 56 -24.58 17.55 -4.58
N GLU A 57 -24.56 17.00 -5.80
CA GLU A 57 -24.27 17.75 -7.02
C GLU A 57 -25.24 18.91 -7.22
N ALA A 58 -26.54 18.66 -7.06
CA ALA A 58 -27.59 19.66 -7.25
C ALA A 58 -27.52 20.81 -6.22
N SER A 59 -26.93 20.56 -5.05
CA SER A 59 -26.80 21.52 -3.95
C SER A 59 -25.43 22.19 -3.86
N LEU A 60 -24.59 22.07 -4.89
CA LEU A 60 -23.34 22.82 -4.96
C LEU A 60 -23.61 24.33 -5.14
N PRO A 61 -22.85 25.21 -4.45
CA PRO A 61 -21.63 24.93 -3.70
C PRO A 61 -21.83 24.53 -2.23
N ASP A 62 -23.05 24.59 -1.69
CA ASP A 62 -23.32 24.43 -0.24
C ASP A 62 -22.95 23.03 0.29
N SER A 63 -23.07 22.01 -0.56
CA SER A 63 -22.72 20.63 -0.23
C SER A 63 -21.23 20.29 -0.37
N ALA A 64 -20.37 21.23 -0.77
CA ALA A 64 -18.96 20.96 -1.10
C ALA A 64 -18.15 20.39 0.09
N ALA A 65 -18.55 20.72 1.32
CA ALA A 65 -17.89 20.25 2.54
C ALA A 65 -18.40 18.87 3.03
N SER A 66 -19.33 18.23 2.32
CA SER A 66 -19.90 16.94 2.73
C SER A 66 -18.83 15.84 2.77
N SER A 67 -18.81 15.07 3.84
CA SER A 67 -17.94 13.89 3.96
C SER A 67 -18.25 12.80 2.93
N ALA A 68 -19.45 12.82 2.34
CA ALA A 68 -19.83 11.88 1.28
C ALA A 68 -18.91 12.00 0.06
N TRP A 69 -18.43 13.20 -0.28
CA TRP A 69 -17.46 13.41 -1.37
C TRP A 69 -16.14 12.68 -1.14
N VAL A 70 -15.69 12.62 0.12
CA VAL A 70 -14.46 11.91 0.51
C VAL A 70 -14.63 10.40 0.33
N ILE A 71 -15.78 9.85 0.77
CA ILE A 71 -16.09 8.43 0.62
C ILE A 71 -16.25 8.06 -0.86
N LEU A 72 -16.96 8.87 -1.65
CA LEU A 72 -17.14 8.65 -3.09
C LEU A 72 -15.79 8.57 -3.81
N ARG A 73 -14.89 9.53 -3.54
CA ARG A 73 -13.54 9.52 -4.11
C ARG A 73 -12.76 8.28 -3.69
N ALA A 74 -12.77 7.94 -2.41
CA ALA A 74 -12.07 6.75 -1.90
C ALA A 74 -12.63 5.46 -2.53
N SER A 75 -13.96 5.34 -2.65
CA SER A 75 -14.60 4.17 -3.26
C SER A 75 -14.23 4.04 -4.72
N LYS A 76 -14.26 5.13 -5.49
CA LYS A 76 -13.87 5.12 -6.90
C LYS A 76 -12.42 4.66 -7.10
N LEU A 77 -11.49 5.13 -6.27
CA LEU A 77 -10.11 4.65 -6.29
C LEU A 77 -10.01 3.16 -5.98
N TRP A 78 -10.78 2.68 -4.99
CA TRP A 78 -10.85 1.28 -4.63
C TRP A 78 -11.40 0.42 -5.78
N ASP A 79 -12.52 0.80 -6.38
CA ASP A 79 -13.17 0.06 -7.46
C ASP A 79 -12.24 -0.10 -8.67
N ILE A 80 -11.61 1.00 -9.11
CA ILE A 80 -10.61 0.97 -10.20
C ILE A 80 -9.43 0.05 -9.83
N ALA A 81 -9.00 0.06 -8.57
CA ALA A 81 -7.92 -0.81 -8.12
C ALA A 81 -8.32 -2.29 -8.22
N MET A 82 -9.53 -2.65 -7.79
CA MET A 82 -10.02 -4.03 -7.84
C MET A 82 -10.14 -4.53 -9.28
N GLU A 83 -10.74 -3.74 -10.18
CA GLU A 83 -10.84 -4.07 -11.62
C GLU A 83 -9.47 -4.29 -12.26
N ASN A 84 -8.45 -3.53 -11.84
CA ASN A 84 -7.08 -3.69 -12.32
C ASN A 84 -6.38 -4.91 -11.70
N MET A 85 -6.67 -5.21 -10.43
CA MET A 85 -6.09 -6.34 -9.70
C MET A 85 -6.61 -7.69 -10.22
N GLU A 86 -7.87 -7.76 -10.65
CA GLU A 86 -8.47 -8.94 -11.30
C GLU A 86 -7.78 -9.33 -12.62
N GLN A 87 -7.01 -8.41 -13.23
CA GLN A 87 -6.28 -8.67 -14.47
C GLN A 87 -4.91 -9.33 -14.22
N ILE A 88 -4.56 -9.67 -12.98
CA ILE A 88 -3.30 -10.33 -12.68
C ILE A 88 -3.26 -11.74 -13.28
N ARG A 89 -2.12 -12.08 -13.88
CA ARG A 89 -1.87 -13.36 -14.53
C ARG A 89 -0.59 -13.96 -14.01
N GLU A 90 -0.65 -15.24 -13.75
CA GLU A 90 0.52 -16.05 -13.41
C GLU A 90 1.14 -16.61 -14.69
N MET A 91 2.44 -16.41 -14.85
CA MET A 91 3.21 -16.85 -16.00
C MET A 91 4.33 -17.74 -15.50
N VAL A 92 4.28 -19.02 -15.83
CA VAL A 92 5.34 -19.96 -15.51
C VAL A 92 6.48 -19.75 -16.50
N THR A 93 7.66 -19.38 -16.00
CA THR A 93 8.87 -19.22 -16.80
C THR A 93 9.94 -20.23 -16.36
N PRO A 94 10.97 -20.49 -17.18
CA PRO A 94 12.10 -21.33 -16.76
C PRO A 94 12.85 -20.80 -15.52
N MET A 95 12.69 -19.51 -15.17
CA MET A 95 13.30 -18.88 -14.00
C MET A 95 12.36 -18.85 -12.77
N GLY A 96 11.18 -19.47 -12.87
CA GLY A 96 10.16 -19.48 -11.84
C GLY A 96 8.87 -18.76 -12.25
N THR A 97 7.97 -18.59 -11.29
CA THR A 97 6.70 -17.90 -11.49
C THR A 97 6.90 -16.39 -11.59
N MET A 98 6.42 -15.80 -12.68
CA MET A 98 6.30 -14.36 -12.85
C MET A 98 4.83 -13.94 -12.86
N TYR A 99 4.57 -12.71 -12.41
CA TYR A 99 3.25 -12.11 -12.52
C TYR A 99 3.23 -11.08 -13.65
N GLY A 100 2.09 -10.95 -14.31
CA GLY A 100 1.81 -9.91 -15.30
C GLY A 100 0.45 -9.28 -15.02
N GLY A 101 0.29 -7.99 -15.27
CA GLY A 101 -0.95 -7.29 -14.93
C GLY A 101 -0.84 -5.78 -15.12
N ARG A 102 -1.83 -5.05 -14.60
CA ARG A 102 -1.83 -3.59 -14.54
C ARG A 102 -0.89 -3.13 -13.43
N PHE A 103 -0.21 -2.00 -13.63
CA PHE A 103 0.62 -1.34 -12.61
C PHE A 103 -0.15 -0.16 -11.99
N GLY A 104 0.31 0.31 -10.83
CA GLY A 104 -0.31 1.43 -10.11
C GLY A 104 -1.49 1.02 -9.22
N VAL A 105 -1.74 -0.28 -9.08
CA VAL A 105 -2.82 -0.82 -8.26
C VAL A 105 -2.51 -0.59 -6.78
N ILE A 106 -1.27 -0.84 -6.34
CA ILE A 106 -0.84 -0.57 -4.97
C ILE A 106 -1.01 0.92 -4.61
N GLY A 107 -0.73 1.82 -5.56
CA GLY A 107 -1.01 3.25 -5.44
C GLY A 107 -2.49 3.54 -5.19
N LEU A 108 -3.38 3.01 -6.04
CA LEU A 108 -4.82 3.22 -5.93
C LEU A 108 -5.41 2.66 -4.63
N ILE A 109 -5.02 1.43 -4.23
CA ILE A 109 -5.49 0.79 -2.98
C ILE A 109 -5.09 1.64 -1.77
N SER A 110 -3.81 2.01 -1.69
CA SER A 110 -3.32 2.77 -0.54
C SER A 110 -3.88 4.20 -0.52
N ASP A 111 -4.04 4.87 -1.67
CA ASP A 111 -4.71 6.18 -1.74
C ASP A 111 -6.18 6.11 -1.31
N ALA A 112 -6.90 5.05 -1.69
CA ALA A 112 -8.28 4.84 -1.24
C ALA A 112 -8.36 4.72 0.29
N VAL A 113 -7.50 3.90 0.90
CA VAL A 113 -7.47 3.68 2.36
C VAL A 113 -7.03 4.94 3.12
N LEU A 114 -6.01 5.65 2.62
CA LEU A 114 -5.54 6.91 3.20
C LEU A 114 -6.62 8.00 3.13
N THR A 115 -7.45 7.98 2.08
CA THR A 115 -8.57 8.90 1.90
C THR A 115 -9.70 8.58 2.88
N ASP A 116 -10.21 7.33 2.86
CA ASP A 116 -11.22 6.86 3.81
C ASP A 116 -11.13 5.34 4.04
N GLN A 117 -10.66 4.93 5.21
CA GLN A 117 -10.48 3.53 5.57
C GLN A 117 -11.77 2.69 5.52
N ARG A 118 -12.95 3.33 5.55
CA ARG A 118 -14.25 2.64 5.51
C ARG A 118 -14.53 2.02 4.15
N VAL A 119 -13.80 2.37 3.09
CA VAL A 119 -13.99 1.74 1.76
C VAL A 119 -13.23 0.43 1.62
N PHE A 120 -12.33 0.11 2.54
CA PHE A 120 -11.59 -1.15 2.51
C PHE A 120 -12.56 -2.34 2.61
N ARG A 121 -12.47 -3.26 1.65
CA ARG A 121 -13.28 -4.47 1.57
C ARG A 121 -12.53 -5.58 0.86
N MET A 122 -12.55 -6.79 1.41
CA MET A 122 -11.97 -7.96 0.76
C MET A 122 -13.02 -8.59 -0.15
N ASN A 123 -12.90 -8.37 -1.46
CA ASN A 123 -13.80 -8.95 -2.44
C ASN A 123 -13.31 -10.34 -2.81
N GLY A 124 -13.99 -11.39 -2.33
CA GLY A 124 -13.62 -12.78 -2.61
C GLY A 124 -12.66 -13.38 -1.56
N GLN A 125 -12.57 -14.71 -1.56
CA GLN A 125 -11.72 -15.44 -0.61
C GLN A 125 -10.23 -15.35 -0.95
N ASP A 126 -9.91 -15.06 -2.20
CA ASP A 126 -8.55 -14.95 -2.75
C ASP A 126 -8.01 -13.52 -2.74
N TRP A 127 -8.76 -12.54 -2.22
CA TRP A 127 -8.37 -11.12 -2.24
C TRP A 127 -6.95 -10.89 -1.71
N VAL A 128 -6.62 -11.54 -0.59
CA VAL A 128 -5.31 -11.44 0.05
C VAL A 128 -4.23 -11.99 -0.88
N ASP A 129 -4.43 -13.16 -1.47
CA ASP A 129 -3.46 -13.76 -2.39
C ASP A 129 -3.27 -12.91 -3.64
N THR A 130 -4.36 -12.40 -4.22
CA THR A 130 -4.32 -11.54 -5.40
C THR A 130 -3.61 -10.21 -5.09
N TYR A 131 -3.85 -9.62 -3.92
CA TYR A 131 -3.11 -8.45 -3.44
C TYR A 131 -1.60 -8.73 -3.31
N HIS A 132 -1.21 -9.90 -2.78
CA HIS A 132 0.20 -10.28 -2.70
C HIS A 132 0.84 -10.41 -4.07
N LYS A 133 0.19 -11.12 -4.99
CA LYS A 133 0.67 -11.26 -6.37
C LYS A 133 0.87 -9.87 -7.00
N GLN A 134 -0.07 -8.95 -6.77
CA GLN A 134 0.01 -7.57 -7.26
C GLN A 134 1.16 -6.79 -6.61
N LEU A 135 1.34 -6.91 -5.30
CA LEU A 135 2.44 -6.26 -4.58
C LEU A 135 3.79 -6.79 -5.07
N SER A 136 3.94 -8.11 -5.25
CA SER A 136 5.16 -8.75 -5.79
C SER A 136 5.45 -8.31 -7.24
N LEU A 137 4.41 -8.16 -8.08
CA LEU A 137 4.54 -7.63 -9.43
C LEU A 137 5.11 -6.21 -9.42
N GLU A 138 4.49 -5.31 -8.67
CA GLU A 138 4.88 -3.90 -8.65
C GLU A 138 6.22 -3.68 -7.92
N SER A 139 6.50 -4.45 -6.86
CA SER A 139 7.76 -4.37 -6.14
C SER A 139 8.93 -4.84 -6.99
N THR A 140 8.76 -5.94 -7.73
CA THR A 140 9.79 -6.46 -8.63
C THR A 140 10.04 -5.50 -9.78
N LYS A 141 8.98 -4.96 -10.38
CA LYS A 141 9.09 -4.00 -11.47
C LYS A 141 9.84 -2.74 -11.07
N ASN A 142 9.60 -2.23 -9.85
CA ASN A 142 10.13 -0.95 -9.38
C ASN A 142 11.37 -1.12 -8.49
N GLY A 143 11.82 -2.35 -8.21
CA GLY A 143 12.95 -2.63 -7.33
C GLY A 143 12.71 -2.14 -5.89
N ALA A 144 11.50 -2.28 -5.37
CA ALA A 144 11.13 -1.84 -4.02
C ALA A 144 11.79 -2.68 -2.92
N TRP A 145 11.85 -2.14 -1.70
CA TRP A 145 12.60 -2.70 -0.57
C TRP A 145 11.68 -3.10 0.60
N LEU A 146 10.62 -3.87 0.30
CA LEU A 146 9.56 -4.20 1.26
C LEU A 146 10.06 -4.88 2.55
N SER A 147 11.18 -5.58 2.49
CA SER A 147 11.74 -6.34 3.63
C SER A 147 12.93 -5.66 4.31
N PHE A 148 13.28 -4.45 3.89
CA PHE A 148 14.42 -3.71 4.44
C PHE A 148 14.00 -2.91 5.67
N SER A 149 14.95 -2.57 6.53
CA SER A 149 14.72 -1.57 7.57
C SER A 149 14.64 -0.17 6.95
N SER A 150 13.97 0.76 7.63
CA SER A 150 13.93 2.18 7.25
C SER A 150 15.33 2.73 6.95
N GLN A 151 16.32 2.41 7.79
CA GLN A 151 17.71 2.83 7.64
C GLN A 151 18.35 2.28 6.36
N ALA A 152 18.16 1.00 6.06
CA ALA A 152 18.72 0.40 4.85
C ALA A 152 18.03 0.95 3.58
N VAL A 153 16.73 1.25 3.64
CA VAL A 153 16.00 1.93 2.56
C VAL A 153 16.58 3.32 2.30
N LYS A 154 16.83 4.13 3.34
CA LYS A 154 17.44 5.46 3.17
C LYS A 154 18.78 5.41 2.44
N GLN A 155 19.65 4.47 2.84
CA GLN A 155 20.95 4.29 2.21
C GLN A 155 20.80 3.89 0.73
N LYS A 156 20.00 2.85 0.45
CA LYS A 156 19.78 2.37 -0.93
C LYS A 156 19.09 3.38 -1.82
N ALA A 157 18.20 4.19 -1.24
CA ALA A 157 17.52 5.24 -1.98
C ALA A 157 18.49 6.34 -2.42
N LEU A 158 19.40 6.79 -1.55
CA LEU A 158 20.43 7.75 -1.94
C LEU A 158 21.37 7.18 -3.01
N GLU A 159 21.82 5.94 -2.84
CA GLU A 159 22.67 5.26 -3.81
C GLU A 159 21.98 5.16 -5.18
N ARG A 160 20.75 4.65 -5.22
CA ARG A 160 19.97 4.55 -6.47
C ARG A 160 19.70 5.91 -7.09
N GLN A 161 19.41 6.92 -6.28
CA GLN A 161 19.21 8.28 -6.79
C GLN A 161 20.46 8.82 -7.50
N GLN A 162 21.64 8.61 -6.93
CA GLN A 162 22.91 9.07 -7.51
C GLN A 162 23.28 8.32 -8.79
N LEU A 163 23.03 7.01 -8.82
CA LEU A 163 23.43 6.14 -9.93
C LEU A 163 22.43 6.10 -11.08
N GLU A 164 21.13 6.10 -10.76
CA GLU A 164 20.04 5.81 -11.71
C GLU A 164 19.04 6.98 -11.84
N GLY A 165 19.12 7.99 -10.96
CA GLY A 165 18.26 9.18 -11.01
C GLY A 165 16.85 8.97 -10.43
N TRP A 166 16.04 10.03 -10.55
CA TRP A 166 14.71 10.11 -9.94
C TRP A 166 13.72 9.09 -10.48
N SER A 167 13.75 8.80 -11.79
CA SER A 167 12.85 7.84 -12.43
C SER A 167 12.99 6.42 -11.87
N ALA A 168 14.15 6.08 -11.31
CA ALA A 168 14.41 4.78 -10.69
C ALA A 168 14.10 4.77 -9.19
N VAL A 169 14.57 5.78 -8.43
CA VAL A 169 14.39 5.80 -6.96
C VAL A 169 12.95 6.12 -6.56
N ARG A 170 12.28 7.05 -7.24
CA ARG A 170 10.93 7.51 -6.88
C ARG A 170 9.92 6.35 -6.81
N PRO A 171 9.73 5.54 -7.87
CA PRO A 171 8.77 4.44 -7.79
C PRO A 171 9.19 3.35 -6.80
N ALA A 172 10.50 3.12 -6.60
CA ALA A 172 10.98 2.14 -5.62
C ALA A 172 10.56 2.52 -4.19
N VAL A 173 10.75 3.78 -3.81
CA VAL A 173 10.39 4.29 -2.49
C VAL A 173 8.88 4.39 -2.33
N ASP A 174 8.17 4.82 -3.37
CA ASP A 174 6.70 4.90 -3.38
C ASP A 174 6.06 3.54 -3.06
N ILE A 175 6.44 2.48 -3.80
CA ILE A 175 5.93 1.12 -3.56
C ILE A 175 6.39 0.59 -2.20
N THR A 176 7.62 0.90 -1.76
CA THR A 176 8.11 0.46 -0.44
C THR A 176 7.24 1.01 0.69
N VAL A 177 7.01 2.33 0.69
CA VAL A 177 6.20 2.99 1.73
C VAL A 177 4.76 2.51 1.65
N ARG A 178 4.15 2.46 0.47
CA ARG A 178 2.74 2.04 0.31
C ARG A 178 2.52 0.58 0.71
N GLY A 179 3.48 -0.31 0.40
CA GLY A 179 3.45 -1.69 0.85
C GLY A 179 3.50 -1.81 2.38
N TRP A 180 4.36 -1.02 3.04
CA TRP A 180 4.38 -0.94 4.51
C TRP A 180 3.09 -0.38 5.10
N LEU A 181 2.50 0.65 4.49
CA LEU A 181 1.24 1.23 4.96
C LEU A 181 0.11 0.19 4.94
N MET A 182 -0.02 -0.57 3.86
CA MET A 182 -1.06 -1.59 3.76
C MET A 182 -0.80 -2.76 4.73
N ARG A 183 0.45 -3.16 4.94
CA ARG A 183 0.81 -4.16 5.97
C ARG A 183 0.45 -3.68 7.37
N ALA A 184 0.81 -2.45 7.73
CA ALA A 184 0.47 -1.85 9.02
C ALA A 184 -1.05 -1.73 9.21
N PHE A 185 -1.75 -1.30 8.16
CA PHE A 185 -3.20 -1.17 8.17
C PHE A 185 -3.90 -2.50 8.44
N SER A 186 -3.47 -3.58 7.79
CA SER A 186 -4.00 -4.91 8.02
C SER A 186 -3.67 -5.43 9.42
N ALA A 187 -2.44 -5.20 9.91
CA ALA A 187 -2.04 -5.58 11.28
C ALA A 187 -2.86 -4.85 12.36
N ASN A 188 -3.47 -3.70 12.05
CA ASN A 188 -4.32 -2.97 12.99
C ASN A 188 -5.80 -3.39 12.97
N ARG A 189 -6.17 -4.40 12.19
CA ARG A 189 -7.56 -4.89 12.15
C ARG A 189 -7.86 -5.74 13.38
N PRO A 190 -9.15 -5.96 13.72
CA PRO A 190 -9.52 -6.94 14.74
C PRO A 190 -8.78 -8.25 14.47
N GLY A 191 -8.17 -8.85 15.50
CA GLY A 191 -7.34 -10.04 15.35
C GLY A 191 -5.87 -9.84 15.09
N GLY A 192 -5.47 -8.67 14.60
CA GLY A 192 -4.08 -8.38 14.28
C GLY A 192 -3.24 -8.00 15.50
N ASP A 193 -2.04 -7.47 15.21
CA ASP A 193 -1.10 -6.93 16.19
C ASP A 193 -0.96 -5.40 16.02
N PRO A 194 -1.67 -4.60 16.84
CA PRO A 194 -1.55 -3.15 16.86
C PRO A 194 -0.13 -2.64 17.15
N ARG A 195 0.71 -3.40 17.88
CA ARG A 195 2.11 -3.01 18.15
C ARG A 195 2.99 -3.20 16.93
N LEU A 196 2.79 -4.27 16.18
CA LEU A 196 3.42 -4.46 14.87
C LEU A 196 3.00 -3.34 13.91
N SER A 197 1.72 -3.02 13.86
CA SER A 197 1.18 -1.89 13.09
C SER A 197 1.90 -0.57 13.40
N LEU A 198 2.02 -0.21 14.70
CA LEU A 198 2.75 0.99 15.12
C LEU A 198 4.21 0.99 14.66
N THR A 199 4.89 -0.15 14.81
CA THR A 199 6.30 -0.30 14.42
C THR A 199 6.50 -0.06 12.93
N ILE A 200 5.59 -0.59 12.10
CA ILE A 200 5.65 -0.42 10.64
C ILE A 200 5.31 1.03 10.25
N TYR A 201 4.30 1.65 10.87
CA TYR A 201 4.02 3.07 10.64
C TYR A 201 5.18 3.97 11.05
N ASP A 202 5.86 3.68 12.16
CA ASP A 202 7.05 4.41 12.59
C ASP A 202 8.16 4.32 11.55
N ALA A 203 8.44 3.13 11.02
CA ALA A 203 9.42 2.94 9.95
C ALA A 203 9.05 3.73 8.67
N ALA A 204 7.77 3.73 8.27
CA ALA A 204 7.30 4.50 7.13
C ALA A 204 7.45 6.02 7.35
N LEU A 205 7.01 6.52 8.51
CA LEU A 205 7.15 7.94 8.88
C LEU A 205 8.62 8.37 8.98
N GLU A 206 9.50 7.48 9.40
CA GLU A 206 10.93 7.75 9.47
C GLU A 206 11.51 8.06 8.09
N ILE A 207 11.14 7.31 7.05
CA ILE A 207 11.53 7.58 5.65
C ILE A 207 10.90 8.90 5.19
N LEU A 208 9.60 9.07 5.41
CA LEU A 208 8.87 10.25 4.95
C LEU A 208 9.43 11.55 5.54
N ASN A 209 9.70 11.57 6.85
CA ASN A 209 10.29 12.72 7.52
C ASN A 209 11.74 12.94 7.08
N TRP A 210 12.52 11.87 6.93
CA TRP A 210 13.91 11.96 6.45
C TRP A 210 14.00 12.59 5.06
N GLY A 211 13.20 12.13 4.09
CA GLY A 211 13.20 12.69 2.75
C GLY A 211 12.78 14.16 2.73
N ARG A 212 11.74 14.52 3.50
CA ARG A 212 11.22 15.90 3.59
C ARG A 212 12.18 16.87 4.28
N ALA A 213 12.82 16.45 5.35
CA ALA A 213 13.67 17.32 6.18
C ALA A 213 15.15 17.29 5.75
N GLY A 214 15.58 16.27 5.03
CA GLY A 214 16.97 16.05 4.66
C GLY A 214 17.21 16.13 3.15
N PRO A 215 17.71 15.06 2.52
CA PRO A 215 18.34 15.12 1.19
C PRO A 215 17.38 15.52 0.06
N TRP A 216 16.07 15.35 0.23
CA TRP A 216 15.08 15.63 -0.82
C TRP A 216 14.20 16.83 -0.52
N LYS A 217 14.57 17.66 0.47
CA LYS A 217 13.83 18.86 0.86
C LYS A 217 13.59 19.81 -0.31
N SER A 218 14.63 20.08 -1.11
CA SER A 218 14.58 20.99 -2.27
C SER A 218 14.11 20.33 -3.57
N ALA A 219 13.92 19.02 -3.58
CA ALA A 219 13.44 18.30 -4.76
C ALA A 219 11.95 18.61 -5.00
N SER A 220 11.60 18.71 -6.29
CA SER A 220 10.21 18.91 -6.72
C SER A 220 9.34 17.70 -6.35
N THR A 221 8.03 17.89 -6.23
CA THR A 221 7.07 16.78 -6.02
C THR A 221 7.11 15.77 -7.16
N GLN A 222 7.35 16.22 -8.40
CA GLN A 222 7.49 15.34 -9.56
C GLN A 222 8.65 14.37 -9.39
N ASP A 223 9.76 14.83 -8.82
CA ASP A 223 10.98 14.07 -8.61
C ASP A 223 10.91 13.17 -7.37
N LYS A 224 10.65 13.74 -6.19
CA LYS A 224 10.64 12.96 -4.94
C LYS A 224 9.38 12.10 -4.77
N GLY A 225 8.31 12.46 -5.48
CA GLY A 225 7.02 11.78 -5.41
C GLY A 225 6.09 12.36 -4.36
N VAL A 226 4.81 12.13 -4.61
CA VAL A 226 3.70 12.69 -3.81
C VAL A 226 3.62 12.16 -2.38
N ILE A 227 4.27 11.03 -2.09
CA ILE A 227 4.29 10.44 -0.75
C ILE A 227 4.98 11.34 0.28
N PHE A 228 5.86 12.24 -0.17
CA PHE A 228 6.54 13.21 0.68
C PHE A 228 5.74 14.50 0.89
N GLU A 229 4.55 14.62 0.30
CA GLU A 229 3.69 15.79 0.50
C GLU A 229 2.98 15.75 1.85
N ASP A 230 2.66 16.94 2.36
CA ASP A 230 2.09 17.13 3.70
C ASP A 230 0.81 16.32 3.92
N TYR A 231 -0.05 16.25 2.91
CA TYR A 231 -1.32 15.53 2.99
C TYR A 231 -1.09 14.02 3.18
N PHE A 232 -0.08 13.45 2.50
CA PHE A 232 0.22 12.03 2.58
C PHE A 232 0.80 11.71 3.97
N VAL A 233 1.80 12.47 4.42
CA VAL A 233 2.38 12.28 5.76
C VAL A 233 1.33 12.47 6.86
N ARG A 234 0.43 13.43 6.71
CA ARG A 234 -0.69 13.64 7.66
C ARG A 234 -1.61 12.43 7.71
N ALA A 235 -1.97 11.86 6.56
CA ALA A 235 -2.80 10.65 6.50
C ALA A 235 -2.12 9.46 7.19
N VAL A 236 -0.82 9.24 6.95
CA VAL A 236 -0.06 8.18 7.64
C VAL A 236 -0.02 8.40 9.16
N ARG A 237 0.20 9.64 9.62
CA ARG A 237 0.17 9.96 11.06
C ARG A 237 -1.19 9.68 11.70
N ARG A 238 -2.28 9.95 10.98
CA ARG A 238 -3.64 9.60 11.43
C ARG A 238 -3.79 8.09 11.57
N MET A 239 -3.40 7.31 10.57
CA MET A 239 -3.48 5.84 10.65
C MET A 239 -2.66 5.27 11.82
N ARG A 240 -1.47 5.83 12.07
CA ARG A 240 -0.66 5.49 13.24
C ARG A 240 -1.39 5.83 14.55
N LEU A 241 -2.06 6.98 14.63
CA LEU A 241 -2.82 7.36 15.82
C LEU A 241 -3.98 6.39 16.06
N ASP A 242 -4.70 6.00 14.99
CA ASP A 242 -5.77 5.00 15.06
C ASP A 242 -5.23 3.65 15.62
N ALA A 243 -4.01 3.26 15.21
CA ALA A 243 -3.34 2.09 15.75
C ALA A 243 -2.91 2.24 17.20
N PHE A 244 -2.44 3.43 17.60
CA PHE A 244 -2.06 3.71 18.97
C PHE A 244 -3.24 3.60 19.95
N VAL A 245 -4.44 4.04 19.53
CA VAL A 245 -5.66 3.93 20.33
C VAL A 245 -6.16 2.48 20.45
N SER A 246 -5.64 1.59 19.61
CA SER A 246 -6.02 0.17 19.57
C SER A 246 -5.06 -0.73 20.37
N VAL A 247 -3.99 -0.18 20.96
CA VAL A 247 -3.04 -0.86 21.88
C VAL A 247 -3.52 -0.75 23.31
#